data_AF-L0KVY3-F1
#
_entry.id   AF-L0KVY3-F1
#
_cell.length_a   1.000
_cell.length_b   1.000
_cell.length_c   1.000
_cell.angle_alpha   90.00
_cell.angle_beta   90.00
_cell.angle_gamma   90.00
#
_symmetry.space_group_name_H-M   'P 1'
#
loop_
_entity.id
_entity.type
_entity.pdbx_description
1 polymer ?
#
loop_
_entity_poly.entity_id
_entity_poly.type
_entity_poly.pdbx_seq_one_letter_code
_entity_poly.pdbx_strand_id
1 'polypeptide(L)'
;MDTYNKLGHLEDSLVSLNPLRLAGMSRLTLAKIEKARVRHAELLQQLRDLDKQHAAAENSHLQHHISQLIEHLRPQIQHAFDTIAPYRR
;
A
#
# COMPACT_ATOMS: atom_id res chain seq x y z
N MET A 1 -15.98 2.82 -10.75
CA MET A 1 -14.91 2.47 -11.70
C MET A 1 -13.57 3.03 -11.18
N ASP A 2 -13.34 2.98 -9.86
CA ASP A 2 -12.46 3.94 -9.15
C ASP A 2 -11.30 3.30 -8.36
N THR A 3 -11.22 1.97 -8.35
CA THR A 3 -10.15 1.24 -7.65
C THR A 3 -8.81 1.36 -8.38
N TYR A 4 -8.84 1.35 -9.72
CA TYR A 4 -7.64 1.41 -10.57
C TYR A 4 -6.90 2.76 -10.49
N ASN A 5 -7.61 3.89 -10.45
CA ASN A 5 -6.99 5.20 -10.30
C ASN A 5 -6.33 5.37 -8.91
N LYS A 6 -6.94 4.81 -7.85
CA LYS A 6 -6.36 4.84 -6.50
C LYS A 6 -5.09 3.98 -6.40
N LEU A 7 -5.04 2.85 -7.09
CA LEU A 7 -3.87 1.97 -7.14
C LEU A 7 -2.69 2.62 -7.87
N GLY A 8 -2.93 3.24 -9.02
CA GLY A 8 -1.89 3.98 -9.73
C GLY A 8 -1.26 5.09 -8.88
N HIS A 9 -2.06 5.84 -8.12
CA HIS A 9 -1.57 6.84 -7.17
C HIS A 9 -0.80 6.25 -5.97
N LEU A 10 -1.12 5.02 -5.56
CA LEU A 10 -0.42 4.31 -4.48
C LEU A 10 0.89 3.68 -4.95
N GLU A 11 0.93 3.16 -6.18
CA GLU A 11 2.15 2.67 -6.85
C GLU A 11 3.12 3.83 -7.14
N ASP A 12 2.63 4.95 -7.67
CA ASP A 12 3.38 6.21 -7.77
C ASP A 12 3.76 6.77 -6.38
N SER A 13 3.15 6.26 -5.30
CA SER A 13 3.49 6.65 -3.94
C SER A 13 4.62 5.86 -3.29
N LEU A 14 5.19 4.87 -3.99
CA LEU A 14 6.49 4.29 -3.66
C LEU A 14 7.67 5.28 -3.90
N VAL A 15 7.36 6.55 -4.19
CA VAL A 15 8.31 7.64 -4.42
C VAL A 15 9.13 7.98 -3.18
N SER A 16 10.42 8.19 -3.47
CA SER A 16 11.52 8.60 -2.60
C SER A 16 11.12 9.45 -1.41
N LEU A 17 11.56 9.01 -0.23
CA LEU A 17 11.51 9.82 0.97
C LEU A 17 12.35 11.09 0.77
N ASN A 18 11.87 12.22 1.26
CA ASN A 18 12.59 13.49 1.21
C ASN A 18 13.74 13.47 2.23
N PRO A 19 15.01 13.49 1.80
CA PRO A 19 16.15 13.41 2.71
C PRO A 19 16.17 14.54 3.75
N LEU A 20 15.66 15.72 3.40
CA LEU A 20 15.57 16.86 4.33
C LEU A 20 14.59 16.60 5.46
N ARG A 21 13.50 15.86 5.19
CA ARG A 21 12.53 15.48 6.22
C ARG A 21 13.03 14.35 7.11
N LEU A 22 14.01 13.57 6.64
CA LEU A 22 14.67 12.51 7.40
C LEU A 22 15.91 13.00 8.18
N ALA A 23 16.40 14.20 7.86
CA ALA A 23 17.59 14.77 8.48
C ALA A 23 17.40 14.95 9.99
N GLY A 24 18.38 14.52 10.78
CA GLY A 24 18.35 14.63 12.24
C GLY A 24 17.48 13.60 12.96
N MET A 25 16.87 12.65 12.24
CA MET A 25 16.10 11.57 12.87
C MET A 25 16.98 10.52 13.53
N SER A 26 16.44 9.92 14.60
CA SER A 26 17.08 8.76 15.24
C SER A 26 17.14 7.56 14.29
N ARG A 27 18.15 6.70 14.46
CA ARG A 27 18.25 5.41 13.73
C ARG A 27 16.99 4.55 13.90
N LEU A 28 16.38 4.57 15.08
CA LEU A 28 15.14 3.85 15.35
C LEU A 28 13.97 4.38 14.50
N THR A 29 13.85 5.70 14.38
CA THR A 29 12.83 6.34 13.55
C THR A 29 13.02 5.98 12.07
N LEU A 30 14.26 6.07 11.58
CA LEU A 30 14.59 5.68 10.20
C LEU A 30 14.26 4.21 9.92
N ALA A 31 14.59 3.30 10.84
CA ALA A 31 14.25 1.89 10.72
C ALA A 31 12.73 1.64 10.69
N LYS A 32 11.95 2.41 11.47
CA LYS A 32 10.47 2.34 11.43
C LYS A 32 9.91 2.81 10.09
N ILE A 33 10.44 3.90 9.55
CA ILE A 33 10.04 4.43 8.24
C ILE A 33 10.37 3.43 7.14
N GLU A 34 11.56 2.83 7.17
CA GLU A 34 11.96 1.81 6.20
C GLU A 34 11.05 0.59 6.27
N LYS A 35 10.78 0.09 7.47
CA LYS A 35 9.85 -1.03 7.68
C LYS A 35 8.45 -0.71 7.16
N ALA A 36 7.95 0.50 7.41
CA ALA A 36 6.65 0.94 6.90
C ALA A 36 6.64 1.01 5.36
N ARG A 37 7.73 1.47 4.74
CA ARG A 37 7.88 1.53 3.29
C ARG A 37 7.87 0.14 2.65
N VAL A 38 8.63 -0.80 3.21
CA VAL A 38 8.64 -2.20 2.75
C VAL A 38 7.24 -2.82 2.90
N ARG A 39 6.61 -2.66 4.07
CA ARG A 39 5.26 -3.17 4.32
C ARG A 39 4.24 -2.57 3.37
N HIS A 40 4.34 -1.27 3.06
CA HIS A 40 3.47 -0.61 2.08
C HIS A 40 3.63 -1.26 0.69
N ALA A 41 4.86 -1.49 0.24
CA ALA A 41 5.12 -2.16 -1.03
C ALA A 41 4.54 -3.59 -1.09
N GLU A 42 4.71 -4.37 -0.02
CA GLU A 42 4.14 -5.73 0.09
C GLU A 42 2.61 -5.70 -0.01
N LEU A 43 1.95 -4.79 0.71
CA LEU A 43 0.49 -4.68 0.72
C LEU A 43 -0.07 -4.24 -0.63
N LEU A 44 0.63 -3.36 -1.35
CA LEU A 44 0.24 -2.97 -2.71
C LEU A 44 0.39 -4.12 -3.70
N GLN A 45 1.48 -4.89 -3.59
CA GLN A 45 1.66 -6.07 -4.41
C GLN A 45 0.55 -7.11 -4.15
N GLN A 46 0.21 -7.35 -2.88
CA GLN A 46 -0.90 -8.21 -2.50
C GLN A 46 -2.24 -7.72 -3.07
N LEU A 47 -2.50 -6.41 -3.00
CA LEU A 47 -3.73 -5.84 -3.55
C LEU A 47 -3.79 -6.03 -5.07
N ARG A 48 -2.69 -5.81 -5.78
CA ARG A 48 -2.61 -6.03 -7.23
C ARG A 48 -2.83 -7.49 -7.62
N ASP A 49 -2.31 -8.42 -6.84
CA ASP A 49 -2.49 -9.86 -7.09
C ASP A 49 -3.94 -10.28 -6.80
N LEU A 50 -4.57 -9.73 -5.76
CA LEU A 50 -5.99 -9.95 -5.48
C LEU A 50 -6.89 -9.34 -6.56
N ASP A 51 -6.59 -8.15 -7.09
CA ASP A 51 -7.36 -7.57 -8.18
C ASP A 51 -7.30 -8.41 -9.46
N LYS A 52 -6.13 -8.98 -9.78
CA LYS A 52 -5.99 -9.93 -10.89
C LYS A 52 -6.83 -11.19 -10.66
N GLN A 53 -6.78 -11.74 -9.44
CA GLN A 53 -7.61 -12.89 -9.08
C GLN A 53 -9.10 -12.55 -9.14
N HIS A 54 -9.49 -11.36 -8.72
CA HIS A 54 -10.87 -10.88 -8.81
C HIS A 54 -11.35 -10.80 -10.26
N ALA A 55 -10.51 -10.25 -11.15
CA ALA A 55 -10.81 -10.16 -12.58
C ALA A 55 -10.87 -11.52 -13.27
N ALA A 56 -10.07 -12.49 -12.81
CA ALA A 56 -10.04 -13.85 -13.34
C ALA A 56 -11.08 -14.80 -12.69
N ALA A 57 -11.74 -14.38 -11.62
CA ALA A 57 -12.66 -15.24 -10.89
C ALA A 57 -13.92 -15.53 -11.70
N GLU A 58 -14.15 -16.80 -11.99
CA GLU A 58 -15.24 -17.29 -12.86
C GLU A 58 -16.59 -17.40 -12.14
N ASN A 59 -16.61 -17.34 -10.80
CA ASN A 59 -17.84 -17.44 -10.01
C ASN A 59 -17.96 -16.35 -8.94
N SER A 60 -19.20 -16.04 -8.61
CA SER A 60 -19.57 -14.94 -7.71
C SER A 60 -19.12 -15.17 -6.27
N HIS A 61 -18.97 -16.42 -5.82
CA HIS A 61 -18.48 -16.73 -4.49
C HIS A 61 -17.00 -16.37 -4.33
N LEU A 62 -16.15 -16.74 -5.29
CA LEU A 62 -14.75 -16.36 -5.33
C LEU A 62 -14.58 -14.85 -5.48
N GLN A 63 -15.35 -14.20 -6.37
CA GLN A 63 -15.32 -12.74 -6.49
C GLN A 63 -15.68 -12.04 -5.18
N HIS A 64 -16.72 -12.51 -4.49
CA HIS A 64 -17.12 -11.96 -3.20
C HIS A 64 -16.05 -12.17 -2.13
N HIS A 65 -15.46 -13.37 -2.05
CA HIS A 65 -14.38 -13.67 -1.11
C HIS A 65 -13.17 -12.76 -1.34
N ILE A 66 -12.74 -12.60 -2.59
CA ILE A 66 -11.61 -11.72 -2.95
C ILE A 66 -11.94 -10.26 -2.63
N SER A 67 -13.18 -9.82 -2.88
CA SER A 67 -13.63 -8.48 -2.47
C SER A 67 -13.51 -8.26 -0.96
N GLN A 68 -13.87 -9.25 -0.13
CA GLN A 68 -13.69 -9.17 1.33
C GLN A 68 -12.20 -9.05 1.73
N LEU A 69 -11.31 -9.78 1.06
CA LEU A 69 -9.87 -9.69 1.29
C LEU A 69 -9.33 -8.30 0.93
N ILE A 70 -9.77 -7.72 -0.19
CA ILE A 70 -9.41 -6.36 -0.60
C ILE A 70 -9.87 -5.33 0.45
N GLU A 71 -11.11 -5.44 0.93
CA GLU A 71 -11.64 -4.56 1.97
C GLU A 71 -10.86 -4.69 3.29
N HIS A 72 -10.40 -5.89 3.64
CA HIS A 72 -9.57 -6.12 4.82
C HIS A 72 -8.14 -5.54 4.70
N LEU A 73 -7.58 -5.50 3.49
CA LEU A 73 -6.25 -4.91 3.25
C LEU A 73 -6.27 -3.38 3.22
N ARG A 74 -7.39 -2.76 2.85
CA ARG A 74 -7.53 -1.29 2.77
C ARG A 74 -7.03 -0.54 4.01
N PRO A 75 -7.43 -0.86 5.26
CA PRO A 75 -6.93 -0.15 6.43
C PRO A 75 -5.42 -0.36 6.67
N GLN A 76 -4.87 -1.51 6.30
CA GLN A 76 -3.42 -1.77 6.43
C GLN A 76 -2.61 -0.92 5.46
N ILE A 77 -3.09 -0.81 4.22
CA ILE A 77 -2.48 0.05 3.18
C ILE A 77 -2.53 1.51 3.65
N GLN A 78 -3.69 1.97 4.13
CA GLN A 78 -3.85 3.34 4.63
C GLN A 78 -2.90 3.63 5.80
N HIS A 79 -2.84 2.75 6.80
CA HIS A 79 -1.94 2.93 7.94
C HIS A 79 -0.47 2.98 7.53
N ALA A 80 -0.06 2.09 6.61
CA ALA A 80 1.32 2.10 6.10
C ALA A 80 1.62 3.39 5.32
N PHE A 81 0.66 3.87 4.54
CA PHE A 81 0.74 5.15 3.84
C PHE A 81 0.86 6.34 4.80
N ASP A 82 0.00 6.42 5.82
CA ASP A 82 0.00 7.51 6.81
C ASP A 82 1.30 7.56 7.59
N THR A 83 1.95 6.41 7.80
CA THR A 83 3.25 6.32 8.48
C THR A 83 4.38 6.93 7.64
N ILE A 84 4.31 6.83 6.31
CA ILE A 84 5.37 7.32 5.39
C ILE A 84 5.04 8.70 4.79
N ALA A 85 3.76 9.07 4.70
CA ALA A 85 3.28 10.30 4.05
C ALA A 85 3.96 11.58 4.55
N PRO A 86 4.24 11.77 5.86
CA PRO A 86 4.94 12.94 6.35
C PRO A 86 6.36 13.08 5.80
N TYR A 87 6.97 12.01 5.31
CA TYR A 87 8.37 11.97 4.88
C TYR A 87 8.54 11.94 3.36
N ARG A 88 7.45 11.99 2.60
CA ARG A 88 7.48 12.01 1.14
C ARG A 88 7.80 13.40 0.60
N ARG A 89 8.30 13.45 -0.64
CA ARG A 89 8.65 14.68 -1.36
C ARG A 89 7.43 15.50 -1.73
#